data_AF-A0A5R2MV97-F1
#
_entry.id   AF-A0A5R2MV97-F1
#
_cell.length_a   1.000
_cell.length_b   1.000
_cell.length_c   1.000
_cell.angle_alpha   90.00
_cell.angle_beta   90.00
_cell.angle_gamma   90.00
#
_symmetry.space_group_name_H-M   'P 1'
#
loop_
_entity.id
_entity.type
_entity.pdbx_description
1 polymer ?
#
loop_
_entity_poly.entity_id
_entity_poly.type
_entity_poly.pdbx_seq_one_letter_code
_entity_poly.pdbx_strand_id
1 'polypeptide(L)'
;MSREALIGECTAIVRRRIEDPDLDIRSVARIALAIQGITDTKARAMLWSPITPQTDIAFADILEAEFGIPATMENDCNMMAVALRWRDPQRYRDDFIAILLSHGIG
;
A
#
# COMPACT_ATOMS: atom_id res chain seq x y z
N MET A 1 0.87 -17.86 7.34
CA MET A 1 -0.14 -17.79 6.27
C MET A 1 0.53 -18.15 4.95
N SER A 2 -0.12 -18.92 4.07
CA SER A 2 0.43 -19.19 2.72
C SER A 2 0.40 -17.92 1.85
N ARG A 3 1.11 -17.94 0.73
CA ARG A 3 1.10 -16.83 -0.24
C ARG A 3 -0.31 -16.55 -0.75
N GLU A 4 -1.03 -17.60 -1.13
CA GLU A 4 -2.37 -17.52 -1.71
C GLU A 4 -3.37 -17.00 -0.68
N ALA A 5 -3.24 -17.43 0.58
CA ALA A 5 -4.09 -16.92 1.65
C ALA A 5 -3.83 -15.44 1.92
N LEU A 6 -2.57 -14.99 1.92
CA LEU A 6 -2.24 -13.57 2.09
C LEU A 6 -2.81 -12.72 0.96
N ILE A 7 -2.63 -13.15 -0.28
CA ILE A 7 -3.20 -12.47 -1.45
C ILE A 7 -4.73 -12.45 -1.36
N GLY A 8 -5.34 -13.59 -1.01
CA GLY A 8 -6.78 -13.72 -0.84
C GLY A 8 -7.35 -12.74 0.18
N GLU A 9 -6.71 -12.61 1.35
CA GLU A 9 -7.12 -11.67 2.40
C GLU A 9 -6.99 -10.20 1.94
N CYS A 10 -5.86 -9.83 1.31
CA CYS A 10 -5.68 -8.48 0.78
C CYS A 10 -6.75 -8.14 -0.25
N THR A 11 -7.01 -9.03 -1.21
CA THR A 11 -8.05 -8.86 -2.22
C THR A 11 -9.44 -8.81 -1.58
N ALA A 12 -9.72 -9.64 -0.58
CA ALA A 12 -11.01 -9.64 0.12
C ALA A 12 -11.27 -8.34 0.89
N ILE A 13 -10.25 -7.70 1.47
CA ILE A 13 -10.36 -6.38 2.10
C ILE A 13 -10.76 -5.33 1.07
N VAL A 14 -10.08 -5.29 -0.08
CA VAL A 14 -10.38 -4.33 -1.15
C VAL A 14 -11.78 -4.57 -1.72
N ARG A 15 -12.15 -5.82 -2.00
CA ARG A 15 -13.47 -6.19 -2.52
C ARG A 15 -14.59 -5.70 -1.61
N ARG A 16 -14.48 -5.93 -0.29
CA ARG A 16 -15.48 -5.45 0.69
C ARG A 16 -15.66 -3.93 0.64
N ARG A 17 -14.59 -3.17 0.41
CA ARG A 17 -14.67 -1.71 0.31
C ARG A 17 -15.34 -1.26 -0.99
N ILE A 18 -15.07 -1.97 -2.09
CA ILE A 18 -15.61 -1.68 -3.43
C ILE A 18 -17.10 -2.03 -3.53
N GLU A 19 -17.53 -3.11 -2.87
CA GLU A 19 -18.92 -3.56 -2.82
C GLU A 19 -19.78 -2.76 -1.82
N ASP A 20 -19.17 -1.84 -1.07
CA ASP A 20 -19.88 -0.94 -0.17
C ASP A 20 -20.83 -0.03 -0.97
N PRO A 21 -22.15 -0.06 -0.72
CA PRO A 21 -23.14 0.75 -1.43
C PRO A 21 -22.88 2.26 -1.36
N ASP A 22 -22.17 2.72 -0.32
CA ASP A 22 -21.87 4.15 -0.12
C ASP A 22 -20.68 4.64 -0.96
N LEU A 23 -19.97 3.75 -1.66
CA LEU A 23 -18.87 4.09 -2.56
C LEU A 23 -19.32 4.08 -4.01
N ASP A 24 -19.26 5.24 -4.68
CA ASP A 24 -19.28 5.26 -6.14
C ASP A 24 -17.95 4.75 -6.67
N ILE A 25 -17.90 3.49 -7.09
CA ILE A 25 -16.69 2.86 -7.60
C ILE A 25 -16.06 3.63 -8.78
N ARG A 26 -16.88 4.33 -9.57
CA ARG A 26 -16.40 5.13 -10.71
C ARG A 26 -15.61 6.36 -10.27
N SER A 27 -15.75 6.76 -9.00
CA SER A 27 -14.97 7.85 -8.40
C SER A 27 -13.59 7.40 -7.88
N VAL A 28 -13.33 6.09 -7.81
CA VAL A 28 -12.08 5.55 -7.28
C VAL A 28 -10.98 5.66 -8.34
N ALA A 29 -10.02 6.56 -8.11
CA ALA A 29 -8.94 6.80 -9.07
C ALA A 29 -7.82 5.75 -9.03
N ARG A 30 -7.53 5.18 -7.85
CA ARG A 30 -6.38 4.28 -7.62
C ARG A 30 -6.53 3.50 -6.32
N ILE A 31 -5.91 2.32 -6.25
CA ILE A 31 -5.64 1.57 -5.01
C ILE A 31 -4.16 1.72 -4.66
N ALA A 32 -3.84 2.24 -3.48
CA ALA A 32 -2.46 2.26 -2.97
C ALA A 32 -2.35 1.25 -1.81
N LEU A 33 -1.50 0.23 -1.97
CA LEU A 33 -1.23 -0.75 -0.93
C LEU A 33 0.14 -0.47 -0.31
N ALA A 34 0.14 0.06 0.91
CA ALA A 34 1.35 0.31 1.68
C ALA A 34 1.67 -0.87 2.60
N ILE A 35 2.93 -1.28 2.63
CA ILE A 35 3.43 -2.34 3.51
C ILE A 35 4.64 -1.88 4.29
N GLN A 36 4.84 -2.48 5.47
CA GLN A 36 6.16 -2.45 6.10
C GLN A 36 7.08 -3.38 5.31
N GLY A 37 8.19 -2.85 4.80
CA GLY A 37 9.15 -3.64 4.03
C GLY A 37 9.65 -2.93 2.79
N ILE A 38 10.18 -3.73 1.87
CA ILE A 38 10.84 -3.26 0.64
C ILE A 38 9.89 -3.50 -0.53
N THR A 39 9.61 -2.43 -1.26
CA THR A 39 8.91 -2.48 -2.55
C THR A 39 9.90 -2.35 -3.70
N ASP A 40 9.54 -2.83 -4.88
CA ASP A 40 10.35 -2.61 -6.06
C ASP A 40 10.32 -1.13 -6.51
N THR A 41 11.27 -0.75 -7.36
CA THR A 41 11.41 0.63 -7.82
C THR A 41 10.30 1.07 -8.78
N LYS A 42 9.50 0.13 -9.30
CA LYS A 42 8.37 0.42 -10.20
C LYS A 42 7.04 0.50 -9.45
N ALA A 43 7.04 0.40 -8.12
CA ALA A 43 5.84 0.43 -7.29
C ALA A 43 4.80 -0.63 -7.66
N ARG A 44 5.26 -1.85 -8.00
CA ARG A 44 4.41 -2.98 -8.40
C ARG A 44 4.42 -4.15 -7.43
N ALA A 45 5.56 -4.42 -6.80
CA ALA A 45 5.78 -5.62 -6.01
C ALA A 45 6.26 -5.34 -4.59
N MET A 46 5.78 -6.15 -3.65
CA MET A 46 6.41 -6.34 -2.35
C MET A 46 7.58 -7.31 -2.53
N LEU A 47 8.82 -6.83 -2.44
CA LEU A 47 10.01 -7.68 -2.52
C LEU A 47 10.23 -8.44 -1.21
N TRP A 48 10.05 -7.76 -0.08
CA TRP A 48 10.22 -8.35 1.24
C TRP A 48 9.43 -7.57 2.29
N SER A 49 9.04 -8.23 3.38
CA SER A 49 8.39 -7.62 4.52
C SER A 49 8.73 -8.38 5.82
N PRO A 50 8.94 -7.71 6.96
CA PRO A 50 9.18 -8.40 8.23
C PRO A 50 7.90 -9.02 8.82
N ILE A 51 6.71 -8.62 8.36
CA ILE A 51 5.44 -9.08 8.92
C ILE A 51 4.90 -10.36 8.25
N THR A 52 5.59 -10.87 7.23
CA THR A 52 5.21 -12.10 6.53
C THR A 52 6.44 -12.82 5.97
N PRO A 53 6.49 -14.16 5.97
CA PRO A 53 7.59 -14.91 5.34
C PRO A 53 7.53 -14.88 3.81
N GLN A 54 6.45 -14.36 3.23
CA GLN A 54 6.26 -14.30 1.78
C GLN A 54 7.06 -13.15 1.18
N THR A 55 7.66 -13.39 0.02
CA THR A 55 8.48 -12.42 -0.72
C THR A 55 8.02 -12.34 -2.16
N ASP A 56 8.48 -11.31 -2.88
CA ASP A 56 8.30 -11.14 -4.33
C ASP A 56 6.85 -11.37 -4.80
N ILE A 57 5.92 -10.58 -4.26
CA ILE A 57 4.50 -10.61 -4.63
C ILE A 57 4.16 -9.34 -5.40
N ALA A 58 3.74 -9.51 -6.65
CA ALA A 58 3.29 -8.45 -7.55
C ALA A 58 1.85 -7.98 -7.22
N PHE A 59 1.63 -7.47 -6.02
CA PHE A 59 0.30 -7.06 -5.54
C PHE A 59 -0.36 -6.01 -6.43
N ALA A 60 0.38 -5.06 -7.00
CA ALA A 60 -0.24 -4.07 -7.89
C ALA A 60 -0.86 -4.72 -9.13
N ASP A 61 -0.12 -5.64 -9.76
CA ASP A 61 -0.62 -6.38 -10.92
C ASP A 61 -1.85 -7.23 -10.57
N ILE A 62 -1.82 -7.88 -9.41
CA ILE A 62 -2.94 -8.71 -8.92
C ILE A 62 -4.19 -7.87 -8.67
N LEU A 63 -4.05 -6.72 -8.00
CA LEU A 63 -5.16 -5.83 -7.70
C LEU A 63 -5.72 -5.17 -8.96
N GLU A 64 -4.86 -4.76 -9.90
CA GLU A 64 -5.28 -4.21 -11.19
C GLU A 64 -6.06 -5.24 -12.01
N ALA A 65 -5.58 -6.48 -12.06
CA ALA A 65 -6.24 -7.56 -12.79
C ALA A 65 -7.62 -7.90 -12.20
N GLU A 66 -7.74 -7.89 -10.88
CA GLU A 66 -8.99 -8.23 -10.19
C GLU A 66 -10.04 -7.11 -10.28
N PHE A 67 -9.64 -5.85 -10.09
CA PHE A 67 -10.59 -4.74 -9.91
C PHE A 67 -10.67 -3.79 -11.11
N GLY A 68 -9.76 -3.88 -12.07
CA GLY A 68 -9.69 -2.95 -13.20
C GLY A 68 -9.35 -1.50 -12.78
N ILE A 69 -8.85 -1.31 -11.57
CA ILE A 69 -8.47 -0.01 -11.00
C ILE A 69 -6.96 0.05 -10.89
N PRO A 70 -6.29 1.14 -11.34
CA PRO A 70 -4.84 1.29 -11.20
C PRO A 70 -4.38 1.05 -9.76
N ALA A 71 -3.30 0.30 -9.57
CA ALA A 71 -2.78 -0.01 -8.25
C ALA A 71 -1.27 0.25 -8.13
N THR A 72 -0.82 0.62 -6.93
CA THR A 72 0.60 0.77 -6.61
C THR A 72 0.95 0.12 -5.27
N MET A 73 2.19 -0.34 -5.19
CA MET A 73 2.83 -0.78 -3.96
C MET A 73 3.69 0.34 -3.37
N GLU A 74 3.52 0.58 -2.08
CA GLU A 74 4.24 1.63 -1.37
C GLU A 74 4.89 1.10 -0.08
N ASN A 75 5.98 1.74 0.33
CA ASN A 75 6.51 1.57 1.67
C ASN A 75 5.71 2.45 2.66
N ASP A 76 5.40 1.91 3.83
CA ASP A 76 4.62 2.58 4.88
C ASP A 76 5.28 3.86 5.41
N CYS A 77 6.59 3.85 5.65
CA CYS A 77 7.34 5.02 6.11
C CYS A 77 7.33 6.15 5.07
N ASN A 78 7.53 5.82 3.78
CA ASN A 78 7.41 6.79 2.70
C ASN A 78 6.02 7.44 2.67
N MET A 79 4.96 6.64 2.80
CA MET A 79 3.59 7.15 2.83
C MET A 79 3.31 8.00 4.07
N MET A 80 3.92 7.69 5.22
CA MET A 80 3.84 8.54 6.40
C MET A 80 4.44 9.92 6.15
N ALA A 81 5.61 10.00 5.50
CA ALA A 81 6.20 11.28 5.12
C ALA A 81 5.28 12.07 4.17
N VAL A 82 4.77 11.44 3.10
CA VAL A 82 3.82 12.07 2.17
C VAL A 82 2.58 12.58 2.91
N ALA A 83 2.00 11.77 3.80
CA ALA A 83 0.83 12.14 4.58
C ALA A 83 1.09 13.33 5.53
N LEU A 84 2.25 13.38 6.19
CA LEU A 84 2.64 14.51 7.04
C LEU A 84 2.75 15.80 6.22
N ARG A 85 3.39 15.73 5.05
CA ARG A 85 3.51 16.86 4.12
C ARG A 85 2.16 17.40 3.68
N TRP A 86 1.19 16.51 3.39
CA TRP A 86 -0.16 16.94 3.01
C TRP A 86 -0.96 17.51 4.19
N ARG A 87 -0.80 16.94 5.38
CA ARG A 87 -1.57 17.32 6.56
C ARG A 87 -1.18 18.68 7.13
N ASP A 88 0.12 19.00 7.15
CA ASP A 88 0.61 20.32 7.55
C ASP A 88 1.73 20.80 6.63
N PRO A 89 1.38 21.34 5.45
CA PRO A 89 2.35 21.76 4.45
C PRO A 89 3.19 22.97 4.88
N GLN A 90 2.82 23.70 5.95
CA GLN A 90 3.63 24.80 6.46
C GLN A 90 4.78 24.28 7.32
N ARG A 91 4.51 23.22 8.10
CA ARG A 91 5.48 22.56 8.97
C ARG A 91 6.40 21.58 8.23
N TYR A 92 5.89 20.84 7.26
CA TYR A 92 6.58 19.72 6.59
C TYR A 92 6.87 19.98 5.10
N ARG A 93 7.21 21.23 4.75
CA ARG A 93 7.19 21.70 3.36
C ARG A 93 8.37 21.24 2.50
N ASP A 94 9.56 21.53 3.00
CA ASP A 94 10.81 21.54 2.24
C ASP A 94 11.64 20.31 2.60
N ASP A 95 12.30 20.32 3.75
CA ASP A 95 13.14 19.22 4.23
C ASP A 95 12.67 18.78 5.62
N PHE A 96 12.27 17.52 5.74
CA PHE A 96 11.99 16.89 7.03
C PHE A 96 12.25 15.39 6.95
N ILE A 97 12.43 14.78 8.12
CA ILE A 97 12.58 13.34 8.25
C ILE A 97 11.47 12.86 9.17
N ALA A 98 10.82 11.76 8.79
CA ALA A 98 9.91 11.03 9.64
C ALA A 98 10.58 9.69 9.99
N ILE A 99 10.52 9.29 11.26
CA ILE A 99 11.07 8.02 11.73
C ILE A 99 9.90 7.17 12.21
N LEU A 100 9.72 6.00 11.61
CA LEU A 100 8.67 5.04 11.99
C LEU A 100 9.27 3.93 12.86
N LEU A 101 8.90 3.89 14.14
CA LEU A 101 9.25 2.80 15.05
C LEU A 101 8.15 1.74 15.04
N SER A 102 8.42 0.57 14.48
CA SER A 102 7.51 -0.58 14.39
C SER A 102 8.32 -1.89 14.56
N HIS A 103 7.97 -2.99 13.88
CA HIS A 103 8.81 -4.21 13.89
C HIS A 103 10.22 -3.95 13.34
N GLY A 104 10.38 -2.95 12.47
CA GLY A 104 11.66 -2.35 12.10
C GLY A 104 11.67 -0.84 12.34
N ILE A 105 12.73 -0.19 11.88
CA ILE A 105 12.85 1.27 11.88
C ILE A 105 12.85 1.71 10.42
N GLY A 106 11.89 2.57 10.08
CA GLY A 106 11.78 3.25 8.79
C GLY A 106 12.16 4.71 8.89
#